data_AF-A0A7X0X256-F1
#
_entry.id   AF-A0A7X0X256-F1
#
_cell.length_a   1.000
_cell.length_b   1.000
_cell.length_c   1.000
_cell.angle_alpha   90.00
_cell.angle_beta   90.00
_cell.angle_gamma   90.00
#
_symmetry.space_group_name_H-M   'P 1'
#
loop_
_entity.id
_entity.type
_entity.pdbx_description
1 polymer ?
#
loop_
_entity_poly.entity_id
_entity_poly.type
_entity_poly.pdbx_seq_one_letter_code
_entity_poly.pdbx_strand_id
1 'polypeptide(L)' 'MLKEIENKINDVVRLIRYEENRIERDKYSKNSYGSKELLYSYYKELDELREKRNNLLKDQ' A
#
# COMPACT_ATOMS: atom_id res chain seq x y z
N MET A 1 -13.10 -14.18 4.67
CA MET A 1 -12.24 -13.26 5.44
C MET A 1 -10.80 -13.25 4.91
N LEU A 2 -10.05 -14.36 4.96
CA LEU A 2 -8.64 -14.37 4.47
C LEU A 2 -8.49 -13.92 3.00
N LYS A 3 -9.28 -14.50 2.08
CA LYS A 3 -9.29 -14.13 0.65
C LYS A 3 -9.60 -12.64 0.40
N GLU A 4 -10.43 -12.04 1.24
CA GLU A 4 -10.76 -10.61 1.14
C GLU A 4 -9.57 -9.73 1.54
N ILE A 5 -8.84 -10.12 2.59
CA ILE A 5 -7.62 -9.43 3.02
C ILE A 5 -6.53 -9.57 1.95
N GLU A 6 -6.39 -10.75 1.33
CA GLU A 6 -5.45 -10.96 0.23
C GLU A 6 -5.77 -10.08 -0.99
N ASN A 7 -7.05 -9.94 -1.35
CA ASN A 7 -7.47 -9.02 -2.40
C ASN A 7 -7.11 -7.56 -2.05
N LYS A 8 -7.40 -7.11 -0.83
CA LYS A 8 -7.05 -5.76 -0.37
C LYS A 8 -5.53 -5.52 -0.39
N ILE A 9 -4.73 -6.50 0.01
CA ILE A 9 -3.26 -6.43 -0.08
C ILE A 9 -2.83 -6.21 -1.53
N ASN A 10 -3.40 -6.96 -2.48
CA ASN A 10 -3.08 -6.81 -3.90
C ASN A 10 -3.45 -5.42 -4.43
N ASP A 11 -4.59 -4.89 -4.03
CA ASP A 11 -5.03 -3.54 -4.41
C ASP A 11 -4.09 -2.47 -3.87
N VAL A 12 -3.73 -2.54 -2.58
CA VAL A 12 -2.79 -1.59 -1.96
C VAL A 12 -1.41 -1.66 -2.60
N VAL A 13 -0.89 -2.87 -2.89
CA VAL A 13 0.38 -3.04 -3.61
C VAL A 13 0.33 -2.39 -5.00
N ARG A 14 -0.82 -2.44 -5.68
CA ARG A 14 -1.01 -1.79 -6.98
C ARG A 14 -0.97 -0.27 -6.85
N LEU A 15 -1.60 0.29 -5.82
CA LEU A 15 -1.59 1.72 -5.53
C LEU A 15 -0.18 2.22 -5.19
N ILE A 16 0.57 1.48 -4.37
CA ILE A 16 1.98 1.78 -4.05
C ILE A 16 2.80 1.90 -5.33
N ARG A 17 2.74 0.89 -6.21
CA ARG A 17 3.49 0.93 -7.49
C ARG A 17 3.06 2.09 -8.39
N TYR A 18 1.78 2.41 -8.41
CA TYR A 18 1.28 3.54 -9.19
C TYR A 18 1.85 4.87 -8.66
N GLU A 19 1.82 5.07 -7.34
CA GLU A 19 2.34 6.28 -6.70
C GLU A 19 3.87 6.39 -6.82
N GLU A 20 4.62 5.30 -6.66
CA GLU A 20 6.07 5.28 -6.87
C GLU A 20 6.43 5.71 -8.29
N ASN A 21 5.77 5.13 -9.29
CA ASN A 21 5.95 5.51 -10.70
C ASN A 21 5.54 6.97 -10.94
N ARG A 22 4.48 7.45 -10.28
CA ARG A 22 4.06 8.86 -10.39
C ARG A 22 5.12 9.78 -9.80
N ILE A 23 5.62 9.49 -8.60
CA ILE A 23 6.68 10.27 -7.93
C ILE A 23 7.96 10.28 -8.77
N GLU A 24 8.31 9.16 -9.40
CA GLU A 24 9.49 9.08 -10.27
C GLU A 24 9.33 9.95 -11.52
N ARG A 25 8.17 9.93 -12.18
CA ARG A 25 7.85 10.83 -13.31
C ARG A 25 7.82 12.30 -12.88
N ASP A 26 7.25 12.55 -11.71
CA ASP A 26 7.02 13.90 -11.17
C ASP A 26 8.21 14.42 -10.38
N LYS A 27 9.35 13.72 -10.36
CA LYS A 27 10.56 14.08 -9.60
C LYS A 27 11.12 15.47 -9.96
N TYR A 28 10.71 16.01 -11.11
CA TYR A 28 11.03 17.37 -11.59
C TYR A 28 9.94 18.41 -11.31
N SER A 29 8.80 18.01 -10.73
CA SER A 29 7.66 18.87 -10.41
C SER A 29 7.57 19.16 -8.90
N LYS A 30 7.10 20.36 -8.52
CA LYS A 30 6.97 20.78 -7.12
C LYS A 30 5.92 19.99 -6.30
N ASN A 31 5.14 19.11 -6.92
CA ASN A 31 4.03 18.37 -6.28
C ASN A 31 4.43 17.07 -5.55
N SER A 32 5.73 16.83 -5.32
CA SER A 32 6.17 15.55 -4.72
C SER A 32 5.76 15.36 -3.25
N TYR A 33 5.46 16.43 -2.51
CA TYR A 33 5.20 16.33 -1.06
C TYR A 33 3.93 15.53 -0.74
N GLY A 34 2.79 15.87 -1.35
CA GLY A 34 1.53 15.15 -1.13
C GLY A 34 1.55 13.71 -1.65
N SER A 35 2.33 13.43 -2.71
CA SER A 35 2.51 12.07 -3.22
C SER A 35 3.31 11.19 -2.25
N LYS A 36 4.31 11.76 -1.56
CA LYS A 36 5.07 11.03 -0.53
C LYS A 36 4.22 10.70 0.70
N GLU A 37 3.38 11.63 1.15
CA GLU A 37 2.46 11.37 2.26
C GLU A 37 1.46 10.26 1.91
N LEU A 38 0.89 10.30 0.71
CA LEU A 38 -0.02 9.26 0.23
C LEU A 38 0.66 7.89 0.13
N LEU A 39 1.89 7.84 -0.42
CA LEU A 39 2.68 6.62 -0.50
C LEU A 39 2.94 6.03 0.90
N TYR A 40 3.28 6.87 1.88
CA TYR A 40 3.46 6.45 3.26
C TYR A 40 2.18 5.85 3.86
N SER A 41 1.01 6.46 3.59
CA SER A 41 -0.28 5.91 4.03
C SER A 41 -0.55 4.53 3.44
N TYR A 42 -0.25 4.29 2.16
CA TYR A 42 -0.43 2.97 1.56
C TYR A 42 0.51 1.91 2.14
N TYR A 43 1.76 2.28 2.43
CA TYR A 43 2.67 1.37 3.13
C TYR A 43 2.16 0.99 4.53
N LYS A 44 1.65 1.96 5.29
CA LYS A 44 1.06 1.70 6.61
C LYS A 44 -0.14 0.76 6.50
N GLU A 45 -1.05 1.00 5.56
CA GLU A 45 -2.22 0.14 5.33
C GLU A 45 -1.81 -1.29 4.94
N LEU A 46 -0.79 -1.44 4.09
CA LEU A 46 -0.26 -2.74 3.69
C LEU A 46 0.25 -3.55 4.89
N ASP A 47 0.97 -2.90 5.81
CA ASP A 47 1.49 -3.56 7.00
C ASP A 47 0.36 -4.01 7.95
N GLU A 48 -0.65 -3.16 8.17
CA GLU A 48 -1.83 -3.52 8.97
C GLU A 48 -2.61 -4.70 8.36
N LEU A 49 -2.75 -4.74 7.03
CA LEU A 49 -3.40 -5.85 6.33
C LEU A 49 -2.60 -7.15 6.43
N ARG A 50 -1.27 -7.07 6.31
CA ARG A 50 -0.38 -8.23 6.48
C ARG A 50 -0.43 -8.79 7.89
N GLU A 51 -0.47 -7.93 8.90
CA GLU A 51 -0.62 -8.35 10.29
C GLU A 51 -1.96 -9.08 10.51
N LYS A 52 -3.07 -8.49 10.04
CA LYS A 52 -4.40 -9.13 10.10
C LYS A 52 -4.42 -10.49 9.40
N ARG A 53 -3.83 -10.58 8.20
CA ARG A 53 -3.70 -11.86 7.47
C ARG A 53 -2.93 -12.88 8.30
N ASN A 54 -1.79 -12.50 8.87
CA ASN A 54 -0.95 -13.40 9.65
C ASN A 54 -1.63 -13.88 10.92
N ASN A 55 -2.42 -13.04 11.59
CA ASN A 55 -3.21 -13.45 12.75
C ASN A 55 -4.28 -14.46 12.37
N LEU A 56 -5.02 -14.23 11.28
CA LEU A 56 -5.99 -15.21 10.78
C LEU A 56 -5.37 -16.56 10.38
N LEU A 57 -4.13 -16.57 9.88
CA LEU A 57 -3.41 -17.79 9.55
C LEU A 57 -2.92 -18.55 10.79
N LYS A 58 -2.74 -17.88 11.93
CA LYS A 58 -2.36 -18.52 13.20
C LYS A 58 -3.55 -19.14 13.92
N ASP A 59 -4.76 -18.63 13.66
CA ASP A 59 -6.01 -19.09 14.26
C ASP A 59 -6.65 -20.28 13.48
N GLN A 60 -5.97 -20.78 12.44
CA GLN A 60 -6.37 -21.94 11.61
C GLN A 60 -5.62 -23.20 12.04
#